data_AF-A0A2Z2MLZ1-F1
#
_entry.id   AF-A0A2Z2MLZ1-F1
#
_cell.length_a   1.000
_cell.length_b   1.000
_cell.length_c   1.000
_cell.angle_alpha   90.00
_cell.angle_beta   90.00
_cell.angle_gamma   90.00
#
_symmetry.space_group_name_H-M   'P 1'
#
loop_
_entity.id
_entity.type
_entity.pdbx_description
1 polymer ?
#
loop_
_entity_poly.entity_id
_entity_poly.type
_entity_poly.pdbx_seq_one_letter_code
_entity_poly.pdbx_strand_id
1 'polypeptide(L)'
;MVQEFKESETFKTPGIDPIFDLYVAYGYVESLVRGGAKEITLTPKGISYSLQTDIPEEEFRRGLTDALEEMLALHVALARHSPREGGKLVSDADFSAGANINNVYWDSIPRNLKKAKERLEAGKLPHDTVTMPITLMPSAGKYMPKHFGAQGGNPIKVDLLNYALAWVGFHYYTPYVKYTKGDTTWVHIYQIAPAEEVDMISLLSLKDLKMALPHYYENSLDFLTNRRLALLYHLLHSESIGALEAFTKREFMIRSYTLEKSGNNQAVRSFGEEEIGRLMDFLYELKRRDFYHTVRFIEGLLRETTEGALAMIDAIMNERPEGFYTAINLGWKKGVIPSQEIITTLGEIINET
;
A
#
# COMPACT_ATOMS: atom_id res chain seq x y z
N MET A 1 21.72 -10.03 40.03
CA MET A 1 20.86 -9.19 39.17
C MET A 1 19.72 -10.07 38.72
N VAL A 2 18.52 -9.83 39.24
CA VAL A 2 17.32 -10.49 38.76
C VAL A 2 16.91 -9.75 37.50
N GLN A 3 16.96 -10.42 36.36
CA GLN A 3 16.45 -9.90 35.11
C GLN A 3 14.92 -9.92 35.27
N GLU A 4 14.32 -8.76 35.55
CA GLU A 4 12.86 -8.62 35.50
C GLU A 4 12.43 -9.00 34.09
N PHE A 5 11.75 -10.15 33.96
CA PHE A 5 11.03 -10.49 32.75
C PHE A 5 9.92 -9.45 32.60
N LYS A 6 10.14 -8.45 31.74
CA LYS A 6 9.05 -7.60 31.27
C LYS A 6 7.97 -8.52 30.71
N GLU A 7 6.77 -8.46 31.28
CA GLU A 7 5.61 -9.17 30.72
C GLU A 7 5.38 -8.67 29.29
N SER A 8 5.35 -9.59 28.33
CA SER A 8 5.08 -9.27 26.93
C SER A 8 3.61 -8.93 26.76
N GLU A 9 3.32 -7.71 26.32
CA GLU A 9 1.94 -7.27 26.01
C GLU A 9 1.53 -7.84 24.64
N THR A 10 0.24 -8.17 24.47
CA THR A 10 -0.28 -8.71 23.20
C THR A 10 -1.46 -7.90 22.68
N PHE A 11 -1.31 -7.34 21.48
CA PHE A 11 -2.37 -6.64 20.75
C PHE A 11 -2.94 -7.54 19.65
N LYS A 12 -4.25 -7.39 19.37
CA LYS A 12 -4.95 -8.16 18.33
C LYS A 12 -5.76 -7.24 17.44
N THR A 13 -5.74 -7.51 16.15
CA THR A 13 -6.61 -6.83 15.18
C THR A 13 -8.04 -7.38 15.27
N PRO A 14 -9.06 -6.66 14.77
CA PRO A 14 -10.46 -6.99 15.05
C PRO A 14 -11.02 -8.19 14.28
N GLY A 15 -10.32 -8.74 13.29
CA GLY A 15 -10.71 -9.91 12.50
C GLY A 15 -11.91 -9.64 11.59
N ILE A 16 -11.99 -8.46 10.99
CA ILE A 16 -13.12 -8.03 10.16
C ILE A 16 -12.85 -8.33 8.69
N ASP A 17 -11.68 -7.94 8.19
CA ASP A 17 -11.32 -8.01 6.78
C ASP A 17 -9.79 -8.00 6.64
N PRO A 18 -9.19 -8.88 5.83
CA PRO A 18 -7.73 -9.05 5.78
C PRO A 18 -6.98 -7.80 5.29
N ILE A 19 -7.62 -6.93 4.49
CA ILE A 19 -7.01 -5.66 4.04
C ILE A 19 -7.05 -4.66 5.21
N PHE A 20 -8.22 -4.50 5.82
CA PHE A 20 -8.40 -3.59 6.94
C PHE A 20 -7.54 -3.98 8.15
N ASP A 21 -7.56 -5.26 8.52
CA ASP A 21 -6.81 -5.80 9.66
C ASP A 21 -5.29 -5.61 9.50
N LEU A 22 -4.77 -5.70 8.27
CA LEU A 22 -3.35 -5.42 8.01
C LEU A 22 -3.02 -3.94 8.23
N TYR A 23 -3.90 -3.01 7.82
CA TYR A 23 -3.71 -1.60 8.14
C TYR A 23 -3.76 -1.33 9.64
N VAL A 24 -4.68 -1.99 10.36
CA VAL A 24 -4.73 -1.89 11.83
C VAL A 24 -3.45 -2.43 12.46
N ALA A 25 -2.95 -3.58 11.98
CA ALA A 25 -1.69 -4.16 12.45
C ALA A 25 -0.52 -3.19 12.27
N TYR A 26 -0.36 -2.59 11.09
CA TYR A 26 0.67 -1.58 10.86
C TYR A 26 0.46 -0.29 11.66
N GLY A 27 -0.78 0.08 11.94
CA GLY A 27 -1.10 1.13 12.90
C GLY A 27 -0.58 0.83 14.30
N TYR A 28 -0.73 -0.42 14.77
CA TYR A 28 -0.14 -0.86 16.04
C TYR A 28 1.38 -0.79 15.99
N VAL A 29 2.02 -1.34 14.95
CA VAL A 29 3.48 -1.30 14.80
C VAL A 29 4.00 0.13 14.94
N GLU A 30 3.48 1.08 14.16
CA GLU A 30 3.93 2.48 14.23
C GLU A 30 3.73 3.09 15.61
N SER A 31 2.57 2.85 16.22
CA SER A 31 2.24 3.38 17.53
C SER A 31 3.16 2.80 18.61
N LEU A 32 3.51 1.52 18.51
CA LEU A 32 4.43 0.85 19.44
C LEU A 32 5.86 1.37 19.30
N VAL A 33 6.34 1.51 18.07
CA VAL A 33 7.68 2.08 17.78
C VAL A 33 7.80 3.49 18.37
N ARG A 34 6.80 4.36 18.15
CA ARG A 34 6.74 5.71 18.76
C ARG A 34 6.59 5.68 20.27
N GLY A 35 5.94 4.65 20.80
CA GLY A 35 5.82 4.40 22.23
C GLY A 35 7.16 4.11 22.90
N GLY A 36 8.16 3.64 22.12
CA GLY A 36 9.50 3.28 22.59
C GLY A 36 9.78 1.78 22.59
N ALA A 37 8.96 0.98 21.88
CA ALA A 37 9.16 -0.46 21.76
C ALA A 37 10.54 -0.78 21.19
N LYS A 38 11.20 -1.76 21.80
CA LYS A 38 12.48 -2.32 21.32
C LYS A 38 12.26 -3.63 20.58
N GLU A 39 11.19 -4.33 20.91
CA GLU A 39 10.84 -5.59 20.30
C GLU A 39 9.36 -5.56 19.91
N ILE A 40 9.09 -5.92 18.66
CA ILE A 40 7.76 -6.13 18.11
C ILE A 40 7.82 -7.38 17.25
N THR A 41 6.91 -8.31 17.49
CA THR A 41 6.70 -9.48 16.64
C THR A 41 5.28 -9.45 16.12
N LEU A 42 5.11 -9.45 14.79
CA LEU A 42 3.82 -9.52 14.13
C LEU A 42 3.60 -10.95 13.62
N THR A 43 2.55 -11.61 14.11
CA THR A 43 2.20 -12.97 13.70
C THR A 43 0.86 -12.96 12.96
N PRO A 44 0.82 -13.39 11.68
CA PRO A 44 -0.45 -13.62 10.96
C PRO A 44 -1.30 -14.71 11.62
N LYS A 45 -2.61 -14.48 11.71
CA LYS A 45 -3.62 -15.39 12.29
C LYS A 45 -4.85 -15.45 11.38
N GLY A 46 -4.74 -16.14 10.26
CA GLY A 46 -5.80 -16.22 9.25
C GLY A 46 -6.07 -14.86 8.60
N ILE A 47 -7.23 -14.27 8.87
CA ILE A 47 -7.62 -12.91 8.39
C ILE A 47 -7.22 -11.78 9.35
N SER A 48 -6.61 -12.12 10.49
CA SER A 48 -6.26 -11.20 11.57
C SER A 48 -4.77 -11.29 11.90
N TYR A 49 -4.30 -10.43 12.80
CA TYR A 49 -2.91 -10.39 13.25
C TYR A 49 -2.83 -10.25 14.77
N SER A 50 -1.76 -10.81 15.36
CA SER A 50 -1.37 -10.50 16.74
C SER A 50 0.01 -9.85 16.77
N LEU A 51 0.18 -8.86 17.65
CA LEU A 51 1.45 -8.22 17.91
C LEU A 51 1.89 -8.49 19.34
N GLN A 52 3.12 -8.93 19.52
CA GLN A 52 3.77 -9.05 20.83
C GLN A 52 4.83 -7.96 20.98
N THR A 53 4.95 -7.36 22.16
CA THR A 53 5.88 -6.25 22.40
C THR A 53 6.32 -6.13 23.86
N ASP A 54 7.41 -5.40 24.09
CA ASP A 54 8.02 -5.17 25.40
C ASP A 54 7.50 -3.92 26.13
N ILE A 55 6.52 -3.22 25.56
CA ILE A 55 5.96 -1.99 26.14
C ILE A 55 4.48 -2.13 26.52
N PRO A 56 4.04 -1.48 27.61
CA PRO A 56 2.66 -1.55 28.07
C PRO A 56 1.70 -0.67 27.25
N GLU A 57 0.40 -0.88 27.46
CA GLU A 57 -0.68 -0.14 26.77
C GLU A 57 -0.57 1.38 26.90
N GLU A 58 -0.06 1.90 28.02
CA GLU A 58 0.12 3.35 28.22
C GLU A 58 1.12 3.95 27.23
N GLU A 59 2.24 3.27 26.98
CA GLU A 59 3.26 3.72 26.03
C GLU A 59 2.76 3.61 24.58
N PHE A 60 2.00 2.55 24.26
CA PHE A 60 1.27 2.42 23.01
C PHE A 60 0.33 3.63 22.78
N ARG A 61 -0.46 4.02 23.78
CA ARG A 61 -1.40 5.16 23.68
C ARG A 61 -0.67 6.48 23.43
N ARG A 62 0.48 6.69 24.08
CA ARG A 62 1.34 7.85 23.83
C ARG A 62 1.85 7.85 22.39
N GLY A 63 2.35 6.72 21.90
CA GLY A 63 2.85 6.62 20.52
C GLY A 63 1.77 6.78 19.45
N LEU A 64 0.54 6.26 19.69
CA LEU A 64 -0.61 6.51 18.81
C LEU A 64 -1.01 7.99 18.81
N THR A 65 -0.98 8.65 19.97
CA THR A 65 -1.30 10.08 20.09
C THR A 65 -0.30 10.93 19.29
N ASP A 66 0.99 10.59 19.38
CA ASP A 66 2.06 11.22 18.61
C ASP A 66 1.89 11.02 17.09
N ALA A 67 1.60 9.79 16.63
CA ALA A 67 1.30 9.52 15.22
C ALA A 67 0.10 10.33 14.71
N LEU A 68 -0.97 10.41 15.51
CA LEU A 68 -2.17 11.19 15.15
C LEU A 68 -1.88 12.69 15.12
N GLU A 69 -1.02 13.20 15.99
CA GLU A 69 -0.60 14.60 15.99
C GLU A 69 0.10 14.97 14.68
N GLU A 70 1.06 14.15 14.24
CA GLU A 70 1.77 14.35 12.98
C GLU A 70 0.82 14.32 11.78
N MET A 71 -0.06 13.32 11.70
CA MET A 71 -1.04 13.20 10.63
C MET A 71 -2.02 14.39 10.58
N LEU A 72 -2.48 14.86 11.75
CA LEU A 72 -3.34 16.04 11.84
C LEU A 72 -2.60 17.32 11.46
N ALA A 73 -1.33 17.45 11.85
CA ALA A 73 -0.48 18.58 11.44
C ALA A 73 -0.30 18.61 9.91
N LEU A 74 -0.09 17.45 9.27
CA LEU A 74 -0.02 17.33 7.82
C LEU A 74 -1.32 17.76 7.14
N HIS A 75 -2.47 17.36 7.68
CA HIS A 75 -3.78 17.82 7.21
C HIS A 75 -3.95 19.34 7.31
N VAL A 76 -3.49 19.96 8.40
CA VAL A 76 -3.54 21.42 8.55
C VAL A 76 -2.57 22.12 7.59
N ALA A 77 -1.36 21.60 7.44
CA ALA A 77 -0.35 22.16 6.55
C ALA A 77 -0.77 22.13 5.07
N LEU A 78 -1.51 21.09 4.67
CA LEU A 78 -2.01 20.89 3.31
C LEU A 78 -3.49 21.25 3.15
N ALA A 79 -4.02 22.07 4.06
CA ALA A 79 -5.40 22.50 4.01
C ALA A 79 -5.69 23.38 2.80
N ARG A 80 -6.76 23.06 2.06
CA ARG A 80 -7.37 23.96 1.09
C ARG A 80 -8.43 24.78 1.80
N HIS A 81 -8.18 26.08 1.94
CA HIS A 81 -9.20 27.00 2.46
C HIS A 81 -10.08 27.50 1.32
N SER A 82 -11.28 26.90 1.17
CA SER A 82 -12.32 27.38 0.26
C SER A 82 -13.48 27.99 1.05
N PRO A 83 -13.82 29.28 0.84
CA PRO A 83 -15.02 29.90 1.43
C PRO A 83 -16.33 29.16 1.06
N ARG A 84 -16.32 28.39 -0.03
CA ARG A 84 -17.48 27.61 -0.50
C ARG A 84 -17.69 26.31 0.29
N GLU A 85 -16.71 25.85 1.06
CA GLU A 85 -16.77 24.59 1.82
C GLU A 85 -17.21 24.79 3.28
N GLY A 86 -17.64 25.99 3.66
CA GLY A 86 -18.31 26.25 4.94
C GLY A 86 -17.44 26.06 6.18
N GLY A 87 -16.13 26.28 6.09
CA GLY A 87 -15.19 26.12 7.21
C GLY A 87 -14.72 24.69 7.49
N LYS A 88 -15.02 23.75 6.58
CA LYS A 88 -14.49 22.38 6.66
C LYS A 88 -12.98 22.37 6.41
N LEU A 89 -12.26 21.52 7.14
CA LEU A 89 -10.86 21.21 6.85
C LEU A 89 -10.81 20.19 5.71
N VAL A 90 -10.72 20.68 4.48
CA VAL A 90 -10.38 19.86 3.32
C VAL A 90 -8.88 19.95 3.12
N SER A 91 -8.22 18.81 2.97
CA SER A 91 -6.77 18.71 2.96
C SER A 91 -6.30 17.85 1.78
N ASP A 92 -5.17 18.25 1.19
CA ASP A 92 -4.49 17.49 0.14
C ASP A 92 -3.51 16.44 0.64
N ALA A 93 -3.41 16.23 1.96
CA ALA A 93 -2.59 15.16 2.54
C ALA A 93 -2.73 13.85 1.75
N ASP A 94 -1.60 13.34 1.31
CA ASP A 94 -1.43 12.25 0.35
C ASP A 94 -2.27 11.01 0.68
N PHE A 95 -2.15 10.47 1.89
CA PHE A 95 -2.89 9.30 2.35
C PHE A 95 -4.40 9.51 2.35
N SER A 96 -4.86 10.76 2.42
CA SER A 96 -6.27 11.12 2.39
C SER A 96 -6.72 11.48 0.97
N ALA A 97 -6.44 12.66 0.43
CA ALA A 97 -6.89 13.09 -0.90
C ALA A 97 -6.17 12.39 -2.07
N GLY A 98 -4.95 11.87 -1.84
CA GLY A 98 -4.23 11.07 -2.83
C GLY A 98 -4.85 9.69 -2.99
N ALA A 99 -5.11 8.98 -1.89
CA ALA A 99 -5.65 7.62 -1.95
C ALA A 99 -7.20 7.54 -1.92
N ASN A 100 -7.88 8.58 -1.45
CA ASN A 100 -9.34 8.63 -1.40
C ASN A 100 -9.90 9.29 -2.67
N ILE A 101 -10.64 8.51 -3.45
CA ILE A 101 -11.35 9.01 -4.63
C ILE A 101 -12.64 9.75 -4.28
N ASN A 102 -13.10 9.72 -3.02
CA ASN A 102 -14.36 10.32 -2.58
C ASN A 102 -14.23 11.67 -1.86
N ASN A 103 -14.75 12.72 -2.50
CA ASN A 103 -14.78 14.07 -1.95
C ASN A 103 -15.74 14.27 -0.78
N VAL A 104 -16.74 13.39 -0.62
CA VAL A 104 -17.78 13.53 0.42
C VAL A 104 -17.24 13.28 1.83
N TYR A 105 -16.09 12.59 1.95
CA TYR A 105 -15.49 12.22 3.23
C TYR A 105 -14.21 12.98 3.57
N TRP A 106 -13.83 13.99 2.79
CA TRP A 106 -12.56 14.71 2.97
C TRP A 106 -12.44 15.44 4.31
N ASP A 107 -13.55 15.97 4.86
CA ASP A 107 -13.57 16.56 6.21
C ASP A 107 -13.69 15.50 7.33
N SER A 108 -14.22 14.32 6.99
CA SER A 108 -14.55 13.30 7.97
C SER A 108 -13.32 12.58 8.51
N ILE A 109 -12.28 12.41 7.68
CA ILE A 109 -11.02 11.77 8.09
C ILE A 109 -10.33 12.60 9.18
N PRO A 110 -9.90 13.85 8.94
CA PRO A 110 -9.21 14.64 9.96
C PRO A 110 -10.08 14.86 11.21
N ARG A 111 -11.41 15.03 11.05
CA ARG A 111 -12.33 15.15 12.19
C ARG A 111 -12.35 13.89 13.06
N ASN A 112 -12.42 12.70 12.45
CA ASN A 112 -12.44 11.44 13.19
C ASN A 112 -11.07 11.17 13.85
N LEU A 113 -9.96 11.44 13.15
CA LEU A 113 -8.62 11.33 13.73
C LEU A 113 -8.44 12.27 14.93
N LYS A 114 -8.91 13.52 14.83
CA LYS A 114 -8.92 14.47 15.94
C LYS A 114 -9.72 13.96 17.13
N LYS A 115 -10.92 13.43 16.86
CA LYS A 115 -11.77 12.84 17.91
C LYS A 115 -11.14 11.63 18.57
N ALA A 116 -10.39 10.81 17.82
CA ALA A 116 -9.64 9.68 18.36
C ALA A 116 -8.55 10.17 19.32
N LYS A 117 -7.75 11.15 18.88
CA LYS A 117 -6.70 11.80 19.68
C LYS A 117 -7.25 12.37 20.99
N GLU A 118 -8.29 13.21 20.91
CA GLU A 118 -8.91 13.85 22.09
C GLU A 118 -9.41 12.81 23.12
N ARG A 119 -9.89 11.65 22.67
CA ARG A 119 -10.31 10.57 23.57
C ARG A 119 -9.15 9.85 24.22
N LEU A 120 -8.08 9.57 23.47
CA LEU A 120 -6.87 8.93 23.99
C LEU A 120 -6.22 9.82 25.06
N GLU A 121 -6.11 11.13 24.82
CA GLU A 121 -5.59 12.11 25.78
C GLU A 121 -6.47 12.20 27.05
N ALA A 122 -7.77 12.00 26.92
CA ALA A 122 -8.71 11.95 28.04
C ALA A 122 -8.71 10.59 28.78
N GLY A 123 -7.82 9.65 28.41
CA GLY A 123 -7.77 8.30 28.99
C GLY A 123 -8.97 7.42 28.62
N LYS A 124 -9.76 7.79 27.61
CA LYS A 124 -10.98 7.08 27.21
C LYS A 124 -10.72 6.19 26.00
N LEU A 125 -11.25 4.97 26.01
CA LEU A 125 -11.21 4.10 24.84
C LEU A 125 -12.12 4.64 23.72
N PRO A 126 -11.63 4.79 22.48
CA PRO A 126 -12.42 5.29 21.35
C PRO A 126 -13.44 4.27 20.81
N HIS A 127 -14.52 3.97 21.55
CA HIS A 127 -15.55 3.01 21.11
C HIS A 127 -16.63 3.56 20.18
N ASP A 128 -16.56 4.85 19.80
CA ASP A 128 -17.53 5.40 18.86
C ASP A 128 -17.37 4.74 17.51
N THR A 129 -18.48 4.47 16.82
CA THR A 129 -18.41 3.81 15.52
C THR A 129 -18.38 4.82 14.37
N VAL A 130 -17.55 4.54 13.36
CA VAL A 130 -17.37 5.36 12.17
C VAL A 130 -17.48 4.51 10.92
N THR A 131 -18.08 5.08 9.86
CA THR A 131 -18.18 4.42 8.56
C THR A 131 -16.80 4.29 7.92
N MET A 132 -16.50 3.08 7.47
CA MET A 132 -15.21 2.79 6.83
C MET A 132 -15.17 3.34 5.40
N PRO A 133 -14.14 4.10 4.98
CA PRO A 133 -13.92 4.42 3.58
C PRO A 133 -13.53 3.16 2.79
N ILE A 134 -13.99 3.08 1.54
CA ILE A 134 -13.64 1.99 0.61
C ILE A 134 -12.12 1.88 0.38
N THR A 135 -11.37 2.97 0.61
CA THR A 135 -9.91 2.99 0.55
C THR A 135 -9.27 2.08 1.60
N LEU A 136 -9.83 2.00 2.81
CA LEU A 136 -9.28 1.16 3.90
C LEU A 136 -9.93 -0.22 3.95
N MET A 137 -11.11 -0.39 3.37
CA MET A 137 -11.81 -1.68 3.30
C MET A 137 -12.54 -1.81 1.96
N PRO A 138 -11.85 -2.25 0.90
CA PRO A 138 -12.40 -2.40 -0.44
C PRO A 138 -13.60 -3.35 -0.51
N SER A 139 -13.62 -4.39 0.33
CA SER A 139 -14.75 -5.33 0.47
C SER A 139 -16.03 -4.65 0.94
N ALA A 140 -15.92 -3.48 1.58
CA ALA A 140 -17.06 -2.65 1.98
C ALA A 140 -17.67 -1.88 0.79
N GLY A 141 -16.91 -1.71 -0.28
CA GLY A 141 -17.41 -1.24 -1.58
C GLY A 141 -18.16 -2.37 -2.27
N LYS A 142 -19.49 -2.38 -2.20
CA LYS A 142 -20.28 -3.31 -3.00
C LYS A 142 -19.93 -3.17 -4.50
N TYR A 143 -19.73 -4.30 -5.17
CA TYR A 143 -19.67 -4.49 -6.63
C TYR A 143 -20.94 -4.05 -7.37
N MET A 144 -21.49 -2.86 -7.10
CA MET A 144 -22.77 -2.44 -7.66
C MET A 144 -22.57 -1.34 -8.71
N PRO A 145 -22.89 -1.62 -9.99
CA PRO A 145 -23.14 -0.58 -10.98
C PRO A 145 -24.14 0.44 -10.42
N LYS A 146 -24.00 1.70 -10.84
CA LYS A 146 -24.86 2.85 -10.43
C LYS A 146 -26.36 2.56 -10.37
N HIS A 147 -26.88 1.62 -11.18
CA HIS A 147 -28.30 1.24 -11.22
C HIS A 147 -28.77 0.42 -10.00
N PHE A 148 -27.83 -0.11 -9.22
CA PHE A 148 -28.08 -0.77 -7.95
C PHE A 148 -27.45 -0.02 -6.77
N GLY A 149 -27.04 1.24 -6.94
CA GLY A 149 -26.47 2.03 -5.86
C GLY A 149 -27.34 1.92 -4.61
N ALA A 150 -26.76 1.39 -3.52
CA ALA A 150 -27.46 1.33 -2.26
C ALA A 150 -27.92 2.75 -1.92
N GLN A 151 -29.23 2.95 -1.77
CA GLN A 151 -29.73 4.11 -1.07
C GLN A 151 -29.23 3.99 0.37
N GLY A 152 -28.17 4.74 0.70
CA GLY A 152 -27.44 4.64 1.95
C GLY A 152 -25.98 4.26 1.69
N GLY A 153 -25.06 5.06 2.23
CA GLY A 153 -23.62 4.86 2.08
C GLY A 153 -23.11 3.52 2.61
N ASN A 154 -21.79 3.36 2.65
CA ASN A 154 -21.15 2.13 3.12
C ASN A 154 -21.69 1.72 4.52
N PRO A 155 -22.33 0.54 4.67
CA PRO A 155 -22.97 0.14 5.92
C PRO A 155 -21.96 -0.33 6.97
N ILE A 156 -20.70 -0.61 6.60
CA ILE A 156 -19.72 -1.16 7.53
C ILE A 156 -19.19 -0.04 8.43
N LYS A 157 -19.37 -0.24 9.73
CA LYS A 157 -18.87 0.64 10.78
C LYS A 157 -17.87 -0.11 11.64
N VAL A 158 -16.79 0.57 12.02
CA VAL A 158 -15.79 0.06 12.98
C VAL A 158 -15.65 1.07 14.13
N ASP A 159 -15.07 0.66 15.23
CA ASP A 159 -14.73 1.59 16.32
C ASP A 159 -13.64 2.58 15.89
N LEU A 160 -13.61 3.71 16.58
CA LEU A 160 -12.77 4.84 16.25
C LEU A 160 -11.28 4.55 16.46
N LEU A 161 -10.93 3.62 17.35
CA LEU A 161 -9.54 3.21 17.58
C LEU A 161 -9.01 2.44 16.37
N ASN A 162 -9.73 1.39 15.94
CA ASN A 162 -9.34 0.63 14.76
C ASN A 162 -9.36 1.48 13.48
N TYR A 163 -10.28 2.44 13.36
CA TYR A 163 -10.26 3.43 12.28
C TYR A 163 -8.98 4.28 12.29
N ALA A 164 -8.57 4.79 13.46
CA ALA A 164 -7.38 5.60 13.60
C ALA A 164 -6.11 4.79 13.28
N LEU A 165 -6.00 3.59 13.84
CA LEU A 165 -4.88 2.67 13.57
C LEU A 165 -4.79 2.32 12.08
N ALA A 166 -5.91 2.04 11.41
CA ALA A 166 -5.91 1.74 9.99
C ALA A 166 -5.37 2.92 9.15
N TRP A 167 -5.72 4.16 9.48
CA TRP A 167 -5.16 5.32 8.79
C TRP A 167 -3.67 5.52 9.08
N VAL A 168 -3.22 5.29 10.31
CA VAL A 168 -1.79 5.32 10.67
C VAL A 168 -1.02 4.27 9.85
N GLY A 169 -1.49 3.02 9.84
CA GLY A 169 -0.86 1.95 9.07
C GLY A 169 -0.87 2.22 7.57
N PHE A 170 -1.97 2.75 7.03
CA PHE A 170 -2.04 3.17 5.64
C PHE A 170 -0.99 4.25 5.34
N HIS A 171 -0.91 5.28 6.18
CA HIS A 171 -0.01 6.40 5.96
C HIS A 171 1.48 6.01 6.01
N TYR A 172 1.90 5.07 6.86
CA TYR A 172 3.32 4.74 7.01
C TYR A 172 3.79 3.51 6.21
N TYR A 173 2.90 2.59 5.84
CA TYR A 173 3.31 1.29 5.27
C TYR A 173 2.71 0.99 3.89
N THR A 174 1.80 1.84 3.39
CA THR A 174 1.05 1.54 2.17
C THR A 174 1.43 2.45 1.00
N PRO A 175 2.20 1.94 0.03
CA PRO A 175 2.41 2.65 -1.23
C PRO A 175 1.17 2.61 -2.12
N TYR A 176 0.97 3.67 -2.90
CA TYR A 176 -0.10 3.73 -3.91
C TYR A 176 0.29 4.62 -5.11
N VAL A 177 -0.28 4.32 -6.28
CA VAL A 177 -0.24 5.15 -7.51
C VAL A 177 -1.56 5.88 -7.65
N LYS A 178 -1.53 7.15 -8.04
CA LYS A 178 -2.74 7.86 -8.49
C LYS A 178 -2.56 8.32 -9.94
N TYR A 179 -3.40 7.83 -10.84
CA TYR A 179 -3.44 8.23 -12.23
C TYR A 179 -4.77 8.93 -12.54
N THR A 180 -4.73 10.08 -13.23
CA THR A 180 -5.95 10.78 -13.66
C THR A 180 -5.89 11.06 -15.15
N LYS A 181 -6.94 10.65 -15.88
CA LYS A 181 -7.13 10.94 -17.31
C LYS A 181 -8.55 11.40 -17.56
N GLY A 182 -8.70 12.62 -18.06
CA GLY A 182 -10.01 13.23 -18.27
C GLY A 182 -10.79 13.35 -16.96
N ASP A 183 -11.99 12.79 -16.92
CA ASP A 183 -12.87 12.76 -15.73
C ASP A 183 -12.69 11.51 -14.86
N THR A 184 -11.70 10.67 -15.20
CA THR A 184 -11.49 9.36 -14.58
C THR A 184 -10.18 9.33 -13.81
N THR A 185 -10.21 8.77 -12.59
CA THR A 185 -9.07 8.63 -11.69
C THR A 185 -8.96 7.18 -11.22
N TRP A 186 -7.76 6.62 -11.29
CA TRP A 186 -7.40 5.31 -10.77
C TRP A 186 -6.44 5.49 -9.60
N VAL A 187 -6.69 4.78 -8.51
CA VAL A 187 -5.78 4.67 -7.38
C VAL A 187 -5.42 3.20 -7.20
N HIS A 188 -4.19 2.83 -7.54
CA HIS A 188 -3.67 1.49 -7.30
C HIS A 188 -3.00 1.46 -5.94
N ILE A 189 -3.50 0.62 -5.04
CA ILE A 189 -3.00 0.50 -3.68
C ILE A 189 -2.33 -0.85 -3.53
N TYR A 190 -1.15 -0.87 -2.91
CA TYR A 190 -0.35 -2.07 -2.72
C TYR A 190 -0.11 -2.28 -1.23
N GLN A 191 -0.64 -3.38 -0.70
CA GLN A 191 -0.38 -3.82 0.67
C GLN A 191 0.62 -4.95 0.64
N ILE A 192 1.76 -4.75 1.27
CA ILE A 192 2.74 -5.80 1.49
C ILE A 192 2.28 -6.54 2.75
N ALA A 193 1.92 -7.80 2.64
CA ALA A 193 1.37 -8.63 3.70
C ALA A 193 2.39 -9.74 4.04
N PRO A 194 2.83 -9.86 5.30
CA PRO A 194 3.71 -10.96 5.70
C PRO A 194 2.95 -12.28 5.63
N ALA A 195 3.55 -13.29 5.00
CA ALA A 195 2.99 -14.64 4.96
C ALA A 195 3.23 -15.42 6.26
N GLU A 196 4.30 -15.06 6.97
CA GLU A 196 4.74 -15.69 8.21
C GLU A 196 5.01 -14.66 9.32
N GLU A 197 5.54 -15.12 10.44
CA GLU A 197 5.93 -14.25 11.55
C GLU A 197 7.10 -13.35 11.16
N VAL A 198 6.96 -12.05 11.44
CA VAL A 198 7.97 -11.03 11.12
C VAL A 198 8.35 -10.20 12.34
N ASP A 199 9.64 -9.87 12.43
CA ASP A 199 10.20 -9.06 13.50
C ASP A 199 10.12 -7.54 13.19
N MET A 200 10.43 -6.74 14.21
CA MET A 200 10.42 -5.28 14.12
C MET A 200 11.31 -4.72 13.00
N ILE A 201 12.48 -5.31 12.75
CA ILE A 201 13.41 -4.83 11.72
C ILE A 201 12.79 -5.02 10.33
N SER A 202 12.23 -6.20 10.09
CA SER A 202 11.52 -6.54 8.87
C SER A 202 10.34 -5.59 8.64
N LEU A 203 9.58 -5.29 9.70
CA LEU A 203 8.47 -4.35 9.66
C LEU A 203 8.92 -2.92 9.33
N LEU A 204 9.95 -2.41 10.01
CA LEU A 204 10.48 -1.05 9.77
C LEU A 204 11.02 -0.88 8.34
N SER A 205 11.59 -1.94 7.77
CA SER A 205 12.09 -1.90 6.41
C SER A 205 10.95 -1.75 5.37
N LEU A 206 9.72 -2.16 5.68
CA LEU A 206 8.53 -1.87 4.86
C LEU A 206 8.17 -0.38 4.86
N LYS A 207 8.36 0.31 5.98
CA LYS A 207 8.17 1.76 6.09
C LYS A 207 9.19 2.51 5.23
N ASP A 208 10.46 2.10 5.30
CA ASP A 208 11.53 2.69 4.48
C ASP A 208 11.27 2.48 2.99
N LEU A 209 10.80 1.30 2.62
CA LEU A 209 10.38 1.00 1.25
C LEU A 209 9.23 1.91 0.78
N LYS A 210 8.22 2.17 1.62
CA LYS A 210 7.18 3.15 1.26
C LYS A 210 7.79 4.52 0.98
N MET A 211 8.75 4.97 1.79
CA MET A 211 9.41 6.27 1.58
C MET A 211 10.19 6.33 0.26
N ALA A 212 10.77 5.21 -0.18
CA ALA A 212 11.46 5.08 -1.46
C ALA A 212 10.52 4.91 -2.67
N LEU A 213 9.23 4.63 -2.43
CA LEU A 213 8.15 4.53 -3.43
C LEU A 213 7.29 5.81 -3.39
N PRO A 214 7.73 6.94 -3.95
CA PRO A 214 6.94 8.17 -3.90
C PRO A 214 5.60 8.01 -4.63
N HIS A 215 4.60 8.75 -4.17
CA HIS A 215 3.29 8.83 -4.80
C HIS A 215 3.43 9.50 -6.18
N TYR A 216 3.31 8.71 -7.25
CA TYR A 216 3.32 9.27 -8.61
C TYR A 216 1.95 9.84 -8.96
N TYR A 217 1.95 11.13 -9.29
CA TYR A 217 0.85 11.82 -9.97
C TYR A 217 1.23 11.96 -11.43
N GLU A 218 1.03 10.88 -12.18
CA GLU A 218 1.28 10.91 -13.61
C GLU A 218 -0.03 11.18 -14.35
N ASN A 219 0.01 12.05 -15.35
CA ASN A 219 -1.15 12.36 -16.21
C ASN A 219 -0.89 11.94 -17.66
N SER A 220 0.29 11.40 -17.95
CA SER A 220 0.79 11.19 -19.31
C SER A 220 0.98 9.72 -19.68
N LEU A 221 0.91 8.81 -18.70
CA LEU A 221 1.24 7.40 -18.85
C LEU A 221 -0.01 6.53 -18.85
N ASP A 222 -0.60 6.32 -20.03
CA ASP A 222 -1.86 5.58 -20.19
C ASP A 222 -1.83 4.12 -19.67
N PHE A 223 -0.65 3.50 -19.62
CA PHE A 223 -0.48 2.16 -19.06
C PHE A 223 -0.78 2.09 -17.56
N LEU A 224 -0.75 3.22 -16.85
CA LEU A 224 -1.15 3.33 -15.44
C LEU A 224 -2.66 3.18 -15.22
N THR A 225 -3.44 2.85 -16.25
CA THR A 225 -4.82 2.35 -16.07
C THR A 225 -4.85 0.88 -15.67
N ASN A 226 -3.75 0.14 -15.87
CA ASN A 226 -3.62 -1.28 -15.55
C ASN A 226 -2.79 -1.49 -14.29
N ARG A 227 -3.38 -2.14 -13.28
CA ARG A 227 -2.75 -2.42 -11.97
C ARG A 227 -1.38 -3.09 -12.07
N ARG A 228 -1.22 -4.10 -12.95
CA ARG A 228 0.02 -4.88 -13.09
C ARG A 228 1.12 -4.06 -13.75
N LEU A 229 0.78 -3.27 -14.76
CA LEU A 229 1.73 -2.36 -15.42
C LEU A 229 2.16 -1.23 -14.48
N ALA A 230 1.22 -0.69 -13.71
CA ALA A 230 1.52 0.31 -12.68
C ALA A 230 2.45 -0.25 -11.59
N LEU A 231 2.23 -1.51 -11.18
CA LEU A 231 3.09 -2.20 -10.22
C LEU A 231 4.50 -2.44 -10.76
N LEU A 232 4.62 -2.95 -11.99
CA LEU A 232 5.91 -3.12 -12.66
C LEU A 232 6.68 -1.79 -12.74
N TYR A 233 6.00 -0.71 -13.12
CA TYR A 233 6.59 0.63 -13.15
C TYR A 233 7.10 1.06 -11.76
N HIS A 234 6.29 0.87 -10.72
CA HIS A 234 6.69 1.16 -9.34
C HIS A 234 7.94 0.39 -8.90
N LEU A 235 7.95 -0.93 -9.11
CA LEU A 235 9.07 -1.80 -8.70
C LEU A 235 10.34 -1.55 -9.52
N LEU A 236 10.19 -1.11 -10.77
CA LEU A 236 11.32 -0.72 -11.62
C LEU A 236 12.10 0.43 -10.97
N HIS A 237 11.38 1.44 -10.48
CA HIS A 237 11.94 2.69 -9.95
C HIS A 237 12.19 2.68 -8.44
N SER A 238 11.79 1.63 -7.72
CA SER A 238 12.14 1.46 -6.31
C SER A 238 13.36 0.58 -6.11
N GLU A 239 14.02 0.77 -4.97
CA GLU A 239 14.95 -0.22 -4.44
C GLU A 239 14.15 -1.50 -4.07
N SER A 240 14.75 -2.67 -4.29
CA SER A 240 14.00 -3.93 -4.35
C SER A 240 13.53 -4.36 -2.97
N ILE A 241 12.24 -4.65 -2.83
CA ILE A 241 11.74 -5.49 -1.73
C ILE A 241 12.38 -6.90 -1.82
N GLY A 242 12.92 -7.32 -2.97
CA GLY A 242 13.78 -8.52 -3.02
C GLY A 242 15.01 -8.40 -2.11
N ALA A 243 15.56 -7.19 -1.91
CA ALA A 243 16.56 -6.95 -0.87
C ALA A 243 15.97 -7.09 0.53
N LEU A 244 14.68 -6.74 0.72
CA LEU A 244 13.96 -7.00 1.96
C LEU A 244 13.82 -8.50 2.22
N GLU A 245 13.39 -9.30 1.25
CA GLU A 245 13.27 -10.77 1.40
C GLU A 245 14.64 -11.43 1.58
N ALA A 246 15.67 -10.99 0.84
CA ALA A 246 17.03 -11.47 1.03
C ALA A 246 17.63 -11.10 2.41
N PHE A 247 17.29 -9.91 2.92
CA PHE A 247 17.77 -9.42 4.22
C PHE A 247 17.01 -10.06 5.39
N THR A 248 15.69 -10.13 5.29
CA THR A 248 14.80 -10.64 6.34
C THR A 248 14.66 -12.16 6.30
N LYS A 249 14.89 -12.78 5.14
CA LYS A 249 14.61 -14.19 4.84
C LYS A 249 13.15 -14.56 5.10
N ARG A 250 12.23 -13.61 4.86
CA ARG A 250 10.79 -13.77 5.05
C ARG A 250 10.05 -13.55 3.76
N GLU A 251 8.99 -14.33 3.54
CA GLU A 251 8.12 -14.21 2.36
C GLU A 251 7.05 -13.13 2.55
N PHE A 252 6.89 -12.26 1.54
CA PHE A 252 5.83 -11.27 1.49
C PHE A 252 4.92 -11.42 0.27
N MET A 253 3.63 -11.20 0.49
CA MET A 253 2.60 -11.18 -0.54
C MET A 253 2.16 -9.73 -0.78
N ILE A 254 2.01 -9.28 -2.03
CA ILE A 254 1.36 -7.98 -2.27
C ILE A 254 -0.09 -8.21 -2.65
N ARG A 255 -0.98 -7.76 -1.76
CA ARG A 255 -2.39 -7.58 -2.09
C ARG A 255 -2.53 -6.22 -2.75
N SER A 256 -3.13 -6.18 -3.93
CA SER A 256 -3.38 -4.90 -4.58
C SER A 256 -4.77 -4.78 -5.16
N TYR A 257 -5.29 -3.58 -5.05
CA TYR A 257 -6.62 -3.23 -5.49
C TYR A 257 -6.64 -1.86 -6.12
N THR A 258 -7.57 -1.68 -7.06
CA THR A 258 -7.72 -0.42 -7.79
C THR A 258 -9.05 0.22 -7.44
N LEU A 259 -8.99 1.45 -6.94
CA LEU A 259 -10.16 2.31 -6.83
C LEU A 259 -10.28 3.12 -8.11
N GLU A 260 -11.43 3.05 -8.79
CA GLU A 260 -11.73 3.82 -9.99
C GLU A 260 -12.84 4.83 -9.67
N LYS A 261 -12.62 6.10 -10.02
CA LYS A 261 -13.66 7.12 -10.05
C LYS A 261 -13.82 7.64 -11.46
N SER A 262 -15.03 7.60 -12.00
CA SER A 262 -15.37 8.22 -13.28
C SER A 262 -16.57 9.15 -13.06
N GLY A 263 -16.33 10.46 -13.19
CA GLY A 263 -17.27 11.51 -12.76
C GLY A 263 -17.68 11.34 -11.28
N ASN A 264 -18.98 11.11 -11.04
CA ASN A 264 -19.53 10.86 -9.70
C ASN A 264 -19.60 9.38 -9.32
N ASN A 265 -19.17 8.46 -10.19
CA ASN A 265 -19.18 7.03 -9.90
C ASN A 265 -17.88 6.59 -9.25
N GLN A 266 -17.94 5.62 -8.33
CA GLN A 266 -16.77 5.05 -7.66
C GLN A 266 -16.94 3.54 -7.52
N ALA A 267 -15.88 2.78 -7.80
CA ALA A 267 -15.91 1.32 -7.67
C ALA A 267 -14.50 0.76 -7.38
N VAL A 268 -14.47 -0.44 -6.81
CA VAL A 268 -13.27 -1.28 -6.83
C VAL A 268 -13.23 -1.99 -8.18
N ARG A 269 -12.22 -1.69 -9.01
CA ARG A 269 -12.16 -2.18 -10.39
C ARG A 269 -11.43 -3.51 -10.53
N SER A 270 -10.42 -3.72 -9.69
CA SER A 270 -9.61 -4.92 -9.71
C SER A 270 -9.15 -5.26 -8.30
N PHE A 271 -9.08 -6.54 -8.01
CA PHE A 271 -8.40 -7.11 -6.85
C PHE A 271 -7.46 -8.20 -7.36
N GLY A 272 -6.28 -8.32 -6.76
CA GLY A 272 -5.40 -9.44 -6.99
C GLY A 272 -4.34 -9.55 -5.91
N GLU A 273 -3.91 -10.77 -5.67
CA GLU A 273 -2.74 -11.08 -4.85
C GLU A 273 -1.64 -11.52 -5.80
N GLU A 274 -0.46 -10.94 -5.65
CA GLU A 274 0.70 -11.25 -6.47
C GLU A 274 1.87 -11.61 -5.54
N GLU A 275 2.53 -12.72 -5.84
CA GLU A 275 3.78 -13.14 -5.19
C GLU A 275 4.92 -12.31 -5.79
N ILE A 276 5.23 -11.19 -5.17
CA ILE A 276 6.05 -10.17 -5.83
C ILE A 276 7.54 -10.48 -5.73
N GLY A 277 7.94 -11.39 -4.83
CA GLY A 277 9.31 -11.93 -4.74
C GLY A 277 9.90 -12.18 -6.12
N ARG A 278 9.19 -12.94 -6.95
CA ARG A 278 9.60 -13.29 -8.33
C ARG A 278 9.80 -12.09 -9.25
N LEU A 279 8.85 -11.15 -9.26
CA LEU A 279 8.95 -9.94 -10.10
C LEU A 279 10.12 -9.05 -9.65
N MET A 280 10.38 -9.00 -8.35
CA MET A 280 11.43 -8.18 -7.76
C MET A 280 12.81 -8.79 -7.92
N ASP A 281 12.95 -10.10 -7.74
CA ASP A 281 14.19 -10.83 -7.96
C ASP A 281 14.61 -10.72 -9.42
N PHE A 282 13.66 -10.88 -10.34
CA PHE A 282 13.87 -10.64 -11.75
C PHE A 282 14.37 -9.20 -12.03
N LEU A 283 13.68 -8.19 -11.50
CA LEU A 283 14.07 -6.78 -11.68
C LEU A 283 15.41 -6.47 -11.03
N TYR A 284 15.71 -7.08 -9.89
CA TYR A 284 16.97 -6.92 -9.17
C TYR A 284 18.12 -7.52 -9.99
N GLU A 285 17.98 -8.75 -10.49
CA GLU A 285 19.02 -9.39 -11.30
C GLU A 285 19.29 -8.61 -12.58
N LEU A 286 18.26 -8.13 -13.28
CA LEU A 286 18.45 -7.25 -14.44
C LEU A 286 19.15 -5.93 -14.06
N LYS A 287 18.66 -5.23 -13.02
CA LYS A 287 19.23 -3.96 -12.58
C LYS A 287 20.68 -4.09 -12.09
N ARG A 288 21.02 -5.20 -11.44
CA ARG A 288 22.36 -5.52 -10.94
C ARG A 288 23.37 -5.69 -12.08
N ARG A 289 22.93 -6.24 -13.21
CA ARG A 289 23.78 -6.46 -14.40
C ARG A 289 23.89 -5.20 -15.25
N ASP A 290 22.78 -4.53 -15.53
CA ASP A 290 22.74 -3.36 -16.41
C ASP A 290 21.58 -2.41 -16.04
N PHE A 291 21.77 -1.61 -14.98
CA PHE A 291 20.74 -0.72 -14.44
C PHE A 291 20.10 0.20 -15.51
N TYR A 292 20.93 0.95 -16.24
CA TYR A 292 20.44 1.96 -17.17
C TYR A 292 19.64 1.35 -18.33
N HIS A 293 20.16 0.30 -18.96
CA HIS A 293 19.45 -0.32 -20.06
C HIS A 293 18.23 -1.10 -19.57
N THR A 294 18.26 -1.67 -18.35
CA THR A 294 17.09 -2.34 -17.75
C THR A 294 15.93 -1.37 -17.61
N VAL A 295 16.18 -0.21 -17.01
CA VAL A 295 15.16 0.85 -16.88
C VAL A 295 14.64 1.25 -18.26
N ARG A 296 15.53 1.55 -19.20
CA ARG A 296 15.12 1.96 -20.55
C ARG A 296 14.33 0.90 -21.31
N PHE A 297 14.71 -0.37 -21.18
CA PHE A 297 14.03 -1.47 -21.84
C PHE A 297 12.62 -1.64 -21.30
N ILE A 298 12.46 -1.69 -19.98
CA ILE A 298 11.16 -1.90 -19.33
C ILE A 298 10.26 -0.67 -19.51
N GLU A 299 10.78 0.55 -19.35
CA GLU A 299 10.02 1.77 -19.68
C GLU A 299 9.60 1.81 -21.14
N GLY A 300 10.48 1.39 -22.06
CA GLY A 300 10.18 1.27 -23.48
C GLY A 300 9.02 0.32 -23.73
N LEU A 301 9.03 -0.87 -23.11
CA LEU A 301 7.91 -1.80 -23.20
C LEU A 301 6.62 -1.18 -22.65
N LEU A 302 6.67 -0.58 -21.46
CA LEU A 302 5.50 0.05 -20.83
C LEU A 302 4.87 1.14 -21.70
N ARG A 303 5.69 1.97 -22.35
CA ARG A 303 5.24 3.11 -23.16
C ARG A 303 4.81 2.71 -24.57
N GLU A 304 5.54 1.81 -25.21
CA GLU A 304 5.38 1.52 -26.65
C GLU A 304 4.60 0.22 -26.94
N THR A 305 4.58 -0.74 -25.99
CA THR A 305 3.85 -2.01 -26.11
C THR A 305 3.46 -2.58 -24.74
N THR A 306 2.31 -2.14 -24.24
CA THR A 306 1.76 -2.63 -22.98
C THR A 306 1.51 -4.14 -23.00
N GLU A 307 1.20 -4.73 -24.16
CA GLU A 307 1.08 -6.19 -24.32
C GLU A 307 2.43 -6.90 -24.13
N GLY A 308 3.53 -6.32 -24.61
CA GLY A 308 4.87 -6.84 -24.38
C GLY A 308 5.25 -6.79 -22.91
N ALA A 309 4.95 -5.68 -22.23
CA ALA A 309 5.14 -5.57 -20.79
C ALA A 309 4.30 -6.60 -20.00
N LEU A 310 3.02 -6.79 -20.36
CA LEU A 310 2.16 -7.80 -19.73
C LEU A 310 2.69 -9.22 -19.96
N ALA A 311 3.13 -9.56 -21.18
CA ALA A 311 3.70 -10.86 -21.49
C ALA A 311 4.96 -11.15 -20.67
N MET A 312 5.79 -10.13 -20.42
CA MET A 312 6.96 -10.25 -19.53
C MET A 312 6.53 -10.51 -18.08
N ILE A 313 5.54 -9.78 -17.55
CA ILE A 313 5.02 -10.04 -16.20
C ILE A 313 4.46 -11.47 -16.12
N ASP A 314 3.71 -11.91 -17.14
CA ASP A 314 3.17 -13.28 -17.18
C ASP A 314 4.25 -14.35 -17.25
N ALA A 315 5.37 -14.08 -17.94
CA ALA A 315 6.51 -14.98 -18.00
C ALA A 315 7.12 -15.22 -16.62
N ILE A 316 7.30 -14.14 -15.85
CA ILE A 316 7.92 -14.17 -14.53
C ILE A 316 6.97 -14.79 -13.50
N MET A 317 5.73 -14.31 -13.46
CA MET A 317 4.78 -14.71 -12.43
C MET A 317 4.26 -16.14 -12.61
N ASN A 318 4.21 -16.64 -13.86
CA ASN A 318 3.67 -17.97 -14.15
C ASN A 318 4.71 -18.98 -14.67
N GLU A 319 6.01 -18.66 -14.58
CA GLU A 319 7.11 -19.51 -15.08
C GLU A 319 6.92 -19.93 -16.55
N ARG A 320 6.56 -18.96 -17.39
CA ARG A 320 6.27 -19.15 -18.82
C ARG A 320 7.31 -18.44 -19.68
N PRO A 321 8.48 -19.05 -19.92
CA PRO A 321 9.60 -18.38 -20.59
C PRO A 321 9.26 -17.88 -22.01
N GLU A 322 8.24 -18.46 -22.66
CA GLU A 322 7.72 -17.98 -23.94
C GLU A 322 7.19 -16.53 -23.89
N GLY A 323 6.79 -16.05 -22.72
CA GLY A 323 6.36 -14.67 -22.52
C GLY A 323 7.51 -13.67 -22.68
N PHE A 324 8.75 -14.04 -22.34
CA PHE A 324 9.93 -13.18 -22.60
C PHE A 324 10.20 -13.02 -24.10
N TYR A 325 10.11 -14.11 -24.86
CA TYR A 325 10.24 -14.04 -26.32
C TYR A 325 9.16 -13.14 -26.93
N THR A 326 7.93 -13.26 -26.45
CA THR A 326 6.80 -12.42 -26.88
C THR A 326 7.05 -10.94 -26.57
N ALA A 327 7.52 -10.63 -25.35
CA ALA A 327 7.86 -9.28 -24.93
C ALA A 327 8.96 -8.66 -25.81
N ILE A 328 10.05 -9.38 -26.06
CA ILE A 328 11.16 -8.92 -26.91
C ILE A 328 10.70 -8.67 -28.35
N ASN A 329 9.96 -9.61 -28.94
CA ASN A 329 9.49 -9.49 -30.33
C ASN A 329 8.53 -8.30 -30.51
N LEU A 330 7.61 -8.11 -29.57
CA LEU A 330 6.71 -6.94 -29.59
C LEU A 330 7.49 -5.64 -29.39
N GLY A 331 8.46 -5.63 -28.48
CA GLY A 331 9.35 -4.50 -28.25
C GLY A 331 10.12 -4.11 -29.52
N TRP A 332 10.76 -5.08 -30.19
CA TRP A 332 11.49 -4.84 -31.44
C TRP A 332 10.63 -4.24 -32.54
N LYS A 333 9.40 -4.74 -32.72
CA LYS A 333 8.43 -4.20 -33.68
C LYS A 333 8.06 -2.73 -33.41
N LYS A 334 8.25 -2.27 -32.16
CA LYS A 334 7.99 -0.91 -31.70
C LYS A 334 9.26 -0.08 -31.50
N GLY A 335 10.43 -0.60 -31.86
CA GLY A 335 11.71 0.12 -31.71
C GLY A 335 12.29 0.09 -30.29
N VAL A 336 11.74 -0.72 -29.38
CA VAL A 336 12.28 -0.99 -28.05
C VAL A 336 13.27 -2.13 -28.15
N ILE A 337 14.57 -1.82 -28.16
CA ILE A 337 15.64 -2.80 -28.36
C ILE A 337 16.40 -2.97 -27.02
N PRO A 338 16.36 -4.17 -26.39
CA PRO A 338 17.17 -4.46 -25.21
C PRO A 338 18.66 -4.46 -25.55
N SER A 339 19.51 -4.14 -24.57
CA SER A 339 20.96 -4.31 -24.70
C SER A 339 21.33 -5.79 -24.81
N GLN A 340 22.52 -6.09 -25.33
CA GLN A 340 23.02 -7.47 -25.38
C GLN A 340 23.14 -8.07 -23.98
N GLU A 341 23.49 -7.26 -22.97
CA GLU A 341 23.57 -7.68 -21.58
C GLU A 341 22.20 -8.15 -21.05
N ILE A 342 21.13 -7.38 -21.32
CA ILE A 342 19.76 -7.78 -20.97
C ILE A 342 19.38 -9.09 -21.65
N ILE A 343 19.67 -9.26 -22.94
CA ILE A 343 19.37 -10.51 -23.65
C ILE A 343 20.10 -11.69 -23.00
N THR A 344 21.38 -11.53 -22.65
CA THR A 344 22.16 -12.56 -21.97
C THR A 344 21.58 -12.89 -20.60
N THR A 345 21.27 -11.88 -19.77
CA THR A 345 20.68 -12.09 -18.44
C THR A 345 19.31 -12.76 -18.52
N LEU A 346 18.45 -12.37 -19.47
CA LEU A 346 17.17 -13.06 -19.71
C LEU A 346 17.40 -14.52 -20.11
N GLY A 347 18.41 -14.80 -20.93
CA GLY A 347 18.81 -16.16 -21.29
C GLY A 347 19.29 -16.98 -20.10
N GLU A 348 20.05 -16.39 -19.18
CA GLU A 348 20.48 -17.03 -17.93
C GLU A 348 19.26 -17.38 -17.05
N ILE A 349 18.37 -16.42 -16.81
CA ILE A 349 17.14 -16.61 -16.01
C ILE A 349 16.27 -17.72 -16.58
N ILE A 350 16.07 -17.74 -17.91
CA ILE A 350 15.26 -18.77 -18.59
C ILE A 350 15.88 -20.17 -18.45
N ASN A 351 17.21 -20.29 -18.36
CA ASN A 351 17.88 -21.59 -18.23
C ASN A 351 17.97 -22.08 -16.79
N GLU A 352 17.84 -21.19 -15.81
CA GLU A 352 17.84 -21.51 -14.38
C GLU A 352 16.46 -21.89 -13.84
N THR A 353 15.40 -21.58 -14.60
CA THR A 353 13.98 -21.93 -14.32
C THR A 353 13.59 -23.20 -15.06
#